data_AF-A0A4R5U422-F1
#
_entry.id   AF-A0A4R5U422-F1
#
_cell.length_a   1.000
_cell.length_b   1.000
_cell.length_c   1.000
_cell.angle_alpha   90.00
_cell.angle_beta   90.00
_cell.angle_gamma   90.00
#
_symmetry.space_group_name_H-M   'P 1'
#
loop_
_entity.id
_entity.type
_entity.pdbx_description
1 polymer ?
#
loop_
_entity_poly.entity_id
_entity_poly.type
_entity_poly.pdbx_seq_one_letter_code
_entity_poly.pdbx_strand_id
1 'polypeptide(L)'
;MTKVGVTAGRIASPFVSPHPAHSPSRPRTAPTGRSRRPHPALPWPSVCHDLARAMPQPHPARASARHAVLEDTRPAVARRDAEGARRKTQARLEIELQAPARASTHPLACARGCAMCCHLRVAAMPVEVLGVVQYLRGRLSPDELATRVDLVRDTAERVSALPRGQLLSTNIPCPMLDADGACGIYPARPLNCRAYHSLDIEACRNAFGNPGNLSATHPQSEWISAINSGAQEGLRQGLATMGRDTTQYEFVTALAEALDDPVCARRHDAGQPVFRNAVRL
;
A
#
# COMPACT_ATOMS: atom_id res chain seq x y z
N MET A 1 -37.58 16.81 -36.21
CA MET A 1 -38.16 17.33 -34.94
C MET A 1 -38.27 16.11 -34.04
N THR A 2 -37.52 15.93 -32.96
CA THR A 2 -37.24 16.85 -31.84
C THR A 2 -35.94 16.40 -31.15
N LYS A 3 -34.99 17.32 -30.99
CA LYS A 3 -33.75 17.13 -30.20
C LYS A 3 -34.09 17.32 -28.72
N VAL A 4 -33.71 16.38 -27.85
CA VAL A 4 -33.68 16.61 -26.40
C VAL A 4 -32.21 16.72 -26.00
N GLY A 5 -31.76 17.95 -25.74
CA GLY A 5 -30.44 18.24 -25.21
C GLY A 5 -30.44 18.03 -23.70
N VAL A 6 -29.45 17.28 -23.21
CA VAL A 6 -29.16 17.18 -21.78
C VAL A 6 -27.96 18.07 -21.50
N THR A 7 -28.24 19.20 -20.84
CA THR A 7 -27.27 20.17 -20.34
C THR A 7 -26.42 19.56 -19.22
N ALA A 8 -25.10 19.57 -19.40
CA ALA A 8 -24.13 19.23 -18.38
C ALA A 8 -24.12 20.29 -17.27
N GLY A 9 -24.68 19.96 -16.11
CA GLY A 9 -24.57 20.76 -14.90
C GLY A 9 -23.15 20.71 -14.35
N ARG A 10 -22.47 21.86 -14.36
CA ARG A 10 -21.19 22.07 -13.65
C ARG A 10 -21.46 21.99 -12.15
N ILE A 11 -21.00 20.93 -11.49
CA ILE A 11 -20.95 20.85 -10.03
C ILE A 11 -19.68 21.60 -9.60
N ALA A 12 -19.88 22.76 -8.98
CA ALA A 12 -18.82 23.56 -8.39
C ALA A 12 -18.26 22.85 -7.14
N SER A 13 -16.94 22.64 -7.10
CA SER A 13 -16.21 22.20 -5.90
C SER A 13 -16.16 23.33 -4.87
N PRO A 14 -16.57 23.11 -3.59
CA PRO A 14 -16.46 24.14 -2.58
C PRO A 14 -15.47 23.70 -1.49
N PHE A 15 -14.15 23.75 -1.70
CA PHE A 15 -13.21 23.68 -0.58
C PHE A 15 -11.87 24.35 -0.95
N VAL A 16 -11.82 25.67 -0.77
CA VAL A 16 -10.59 26.43 -0.60
C VAL A 16 -10.66 26.98 0.83
N SER A 17 -9.75 26.56 1.70
CA SER A 17 -9.60 27.15 3.04
C SER A 17 -8.31 27.97 3.10
N PRO A 18 -8.35 29.18 3.69
CA PRO A 18 -7.24 30.13 3.67
C PRO A 18 -6.21 29.85 4.78
N HIS A 19 -4.92 29.97 4.45
CA HIS A 19 -3.82 30.04 5.40
C HIS A 19 -3.78 31.42 6.09
N PRO A 20 -3.55 31.50 7.41
CA PRO A 20 -3.07 32.73 8.03
C PRO A 20 -1.55 32.76 8.10
N ALA A 21 -0.98 33.88 7.64
CA ALA A 21 0.42 34.25 7.78
C ALA A 21 0.74 34.69 9.22
N HIS A 22 1.85 34.21 9.78
CA HIS A 22 2.52 34.88 10.90
C HIS A 22 4.04 34.91 10.71
N SER A 23 4.58 36.10 10.98
CA SER A 23 5.95 36.59 10.78
C SER A 23 6.88 36.24 11.97
N PRO A 24 8.21 36.51 11.87
CA PRO A 24 9.25 35.69 12.49
C PRO A 24 9.78 36.21 13.84
N SER A 25 10.30 35.31 14.68
CA SER A 25 11.10 35.69 15.86
C SER A 25 12.24 34.73 16.18
N ARG A 26 13.44 35.15 15.76
CA ARG A 26 14.79 35.12 16.39
C ARG A 26 15.46 33.82 16.90
N PRO A 27 16.81 33.78 16.88
CA PRO A 27 17.59 32.54 16.79
C PRO A 27 17.92 31.93 18.16
N ARG A 28 17.93 30.60 18.23
CA ARG A 28 18.43 29.85 19.39
C ARG A 28 19.78 29.21 19.06
N THR A 29 20.76 29.59 19.88
CA THR A 29 22.13 29.10 19.94
C THR A 29 22.21 27.59 20.20
N ALA A 30 23.17 26.94 19.54
CA ALA A 30 23.48 25.52 19.69
C ALA A 30 24.19 25.21 21.02
N PRO A 31 23.89 24.07 21.68
CA PRO A 31 24.82 23.43 22.58
C PRO A 31 25.49 22.22 21.91
N THR A 32 26.80 22.22 22.06
CA THR A 32 27.79 21.23 21.64
C THR A 32 27.57 19.83 22.23
N GLY A 33 27.81 18.82 21.40
CA GLY A 33 28.47 17.55 21.74
C GLY A 33 27.97 16.76 22.96
N ARG A 34 27.07 15.79 22.72
CA ARG A 34 27.02 14.53 23.49
C ARG A 34 26.74 13.34 22.58
N SER A 35 27.65 12.38 22.64
CA SER A 35 27.60 11.04 22.04
C SER A 35 26.22 10.39 22.25
N ARG A 36 25.55 10.03 21.15
CA ARG A 36 24.30 9.25 21.17
C ARG A 36 24.64 7.77 21.29
N ARG A 37 24.46 7.20 22.48
CA ARG A 37 24.36 5.74 22.66
C ARG A 37 23.04 5.25 22.02
N PRO A 38 22.98 4.02 21.48
CA PRO A 38 21.73 3.47 20.95
C PRO A 38 20.71 3.33 22.09
N HIS A 39 19.49 3.82 21.88
CA HIS A 39 18.38 3.54 22.78
C HIS A 39 18.04 2.04 22.71
N PRO A 40 17.85 1.35 23.85
CA PRO A 40 17.33 -0.01 23.84
C PRO A 40 15.92 0.00 23.25
N ALA A 41 15.63 -0.98 22.39
CA ALA A 41 14.31 -1.19 21.81
C ALA A 41 13.28 -1.28 22.95
N LEU A 42 12.37 -0.31 23.03
CA LEU A 42 11.24 -0.39 23.95
C LEU A 42 10.36 -1.56 23.49
N PRO A 43 10.04 -2.53 24.37
CA PRO A 43 9.18 -3.63 24.01
C PRO A 43 7.77 -3.10 23.69
N TRP A 44 7.19 -3.66 22.63
CA TRP A 44 5.79 -3.53 22.25
C TRP A 44 4.89 -3.67 23.51
N PRO A 45 3.91 -2.78 23.74
CA PRO A 45 3.15 -2.80 24.99
C PRO A 45 2.48 -4.17 25.20
N SER A 46 2.61 -4.66 26.42
CA SER A 46 2.29 -6.00 26.96
C SER A 46 0.82 -6.42 26.89
N VAL A 47 0.00 -5.77 26.06
CA VAL A 47 -1.41 -6.09 25.82
C VAL A 47 -1.56 -7.37 24.95
N CYS A 48 -0.49 -7.85 24.32
CA CYS A 48 -0.54 -8.99 23.40
C CYS A 48 -0.48 -10.38 24.07
N HIS A 49 -0.06 -10.50 25.32
CA HIS A 49 0.09 -11.83 25.95
C HIS A 49 -1.25 -12.46 26.38
N ASP A 50 -2.24 -11.64 26.79
CA ASP A 50 -3.55 -12.15 27.22
C ASP A 50 -4.56 -12.32 26.07
N LEU A 51 -4.33 -11.69 24.92
CA LEU A 51 -5.17 -11.85 23.71
C LEU A 51 -4.87 -13.13 22.91
N ALA A 52 -3.72 -13.78 23.15
CA ALA A 52 -3.35 -15.03 22.47
C ALA A 52 -4.27 -16.22 22.83
N ARG A 53 -5.01 -16.15 23.94
CA ARG A 53 -5.94 -17.20 24.39
C ARG A 53 -7.35 -17.10 23.80
N ALA A 54 -7.67 -16.05 23.05
CA ALA A 54 -8.98 -15.83 22.42
C ALA A 54 -8.86 -15.38 20.96
N MET A 55 -7.79 -15.74 20.26
CA MET A 55 -7.72 -15.48 18.82
C MET A 55 -8.71 -16.42 18.11
N PRO A 56 -9.71 -15.91 17.38
CA PRO A 56 -10.55 -16.76 16.56
C PRO A 56 -9.66 -17.58 15.62
N GLN A 57 -10.00 -18.86 15.44
CA GLN A 57 -9.26 -19.74 14.53
C GLN A 57 -9.12 -19.04 13.16
N PRO A 58 -7.92 -19.03 12.56
CA PRO A 58 -7.73 -18.33 11.31
C PRO A 58 -8.68 -18.88 10.26
N HIS A 59 -9.42 -17.98 9.63
CA HIS A 59 -10.42 -18.32 8.61
C HIS A 59 -9.83 -19.30 7.58
N PRO A 60 -10.52 -20.42 7.24
CA PRO A 60 -9.95 -21.52 6.44
C PRO A 60 -9.46 -21.09 5.06
N ALA A 61 -10.10 -20.07 4.45
CA ALA A 61 -9.64 -19.49 3.19
C ALA A 61 -8.19 -18.97 3.23
N ARG A 62 -7.67 -18.58 4.40
CA ARG A 62 -6.27 -18.17 4.54
C ARG A 62 -5.31 -19.31 4.23
N ALA A 63 -5.56 -20.49 4.79
CA ALA A 63 -4.72 -21.67 4.55
C ALA A 63 -4.83 -22.13 3.09
N SER A 64 -6.05 -22.15 2.54
CA SER A 64 -6.30 -22.48 1.13
C SER A 64 -5.58 -21.54 0.17
N ALA A 65 -5.74 -20.22 0.33
CA ALA A 65 -5.09 -19.22 -0.53
C ALA A 65 -3.57 -19.28 -0.45
N ARG A 66 -3.01 -19.49 0.76
CA ARG A 66 -1.56 -19.71 0.93
C ARG A 66 -1.10 -20.94 0.14
N HIS A 67 -1.78 -22.07 0.28
CA HIS A 67 -1.44 -23.29 -0.43
C HIS A 67 -1.50 -23.11 -1.95
N ALA A 68 -2.57 -22.49 -2.46
CA ALA A 68 -2.71 -22.19 -3.89
C ALA A 68 -1.58 -21.30 -4.43
N VAL A 69 -1.17 -20.28 -3.68
CA VAL A 69 -0.03 -19.43 -4.06
C VAL A 69 1.28 -20.23 -4.06
N LEU A 70 1.53 -21.07 -3.07
CA LEU A 70 2.74 -21.90 -3.04
C LEU A 70 2.81 -22.85 -4.23
N GLU A 71 1.70 -23.51 -4.57
CA GLU A 71 1.63 -24.40 -5.73
C GLU A 71 1.88 -23.67 -7.05
N ASP A 72 1.18 -22.56 -7.27
CA ASP A 72 1.33 -21.79 -8.51
C ASP A 72 2.74 -21.23 -8.68
N THR A 73 3.31 -20.70 -7.59
CA THR A 73 4.63 -20.06 -7.60
C THR A 73 5.79 -21.05 -7.59
N ARG A 74 5.57 -22.33 -7.26
CA ARG A 74 6.61 -23.37 -7.18
C ARG A 74 7.59 -23.38 -8.36
N PRO A 75 7.16 -23.30 -9.65
CA PRO A 75 8.10 -23.26 -10.76
C PRO A 75 8.96 -21.98 -10.81
N ALA A 76 8.42 -20.83 -10.39
CA ALA A 76 9.15 -19.58 -10.36
C ALA A 76 10.17 -19.59 -9.20
N VAL A 77 9.75 -20.08 -8.04
CA VAL A 77 10.62 -20.29 -6.87
C VAL A 77 11.78 -21.23 -7.20
N ALA A 78 11.52 -22.34 -7.88
CA ALA A 78 12.56 -23.30 -8.30
C ALA A 78 13.61 -22.66 -9.23
N ARG A 79 13.22 -21.68 -10.04
CA ARG A 79 14.14 -20.91 -10.91
C ARG A 79 14.72 -19.67 -10.25
N ARG A 80 14.43 -19.44 -8.96
CA ARG A 80 14.79 -18.22 -8.22
C ARG A 80 14.24 -16.92 -8.83
N ASP A 81 13.14 -17.02 -9.57
CA ASP A 81 12.45 -15.94 -10.30
C ASP A 81 11.40 -15.27 -9.41
N ALA A 82 11.84 -14.27 -8.64
CA ALA A 82 10.97 -13.58 -7.69
C ALA A 82 9.87 -12.75 -8.39
N GLU A 83 10.17 -12.12 -9.53
CA GLU A 83 9.18 -11.38 -10.32
C GLU A 83 8.11 -12.32 -10.91
N GLY A 84 8.52 -13.49 -11.38
CA GLY A 84 7.60 -14.56 -11.77
C GLY A 84 6.72 -15.02 -10.61
N ALA A 85 7.28 -15.19 -9.41
CA ALA A 85 6.50 -15.54 -8.22
C ALA A 85 5.47 -14.45 -7.89
N ARG A 86 5.87 -13.19 -7.88
CA ARG A 86 4.98 -12.04 -7.65
C ARG A 86 3.81 -12.00 -8.65
N ARG A 87 4.09 -12.10 -9.96
CA ARG A 87 3.05 -12.07 -11.01
C ARG A 87 2.07 -13.21 -10.85
N LYS A 88 2.56 -14.42 -10.54
CA LYS A 88 1.71 -15.58 -10.29
C LYS A 88 0.86 -15.42 -9.03
N THR A 89 1.40 -14.87 -7.95
CA THR A 89 0.62 -14.54 -6.76
C THR A 89 -0.49 -13.53 -7.08
N GLN A 90 -0.20 -12.48 -7.87
CA GLN A 90 -1.22 -11.52 -8.26
C GLN A 90 -2.34 -12.17 -9.10
N ALA A 91 -1.98 -13.00 -10.08
CA ALA A 91 -2.95 -13.73 -10.90
C ALA A 91 -3.79 -14.69 -10.06
N ARG A 92 -3.18 -15.45 -9.14
CA ARG A 92 -3.89 -16.32 -8.19
C ARG A 92 -4.84 -15.50 -7.33
N LEU A 93 -4.37 -14.40 -6.74
CA LEU A 93 -5.21 -13.54 -5.91
C LEU A 93 -6.41 -13.00 -6.70
N GLU A 94 -6.25 -12.55 -7.94
CA GLU A 94 -7.37 -12.14 -8.79
C GLU A 94 -8.41 -13.24 -8.98
N ILE A 95 -7.98 -14.49 -9.22
CA ILE A 95 -8.88 -15.66 -9.34
C ILE A 95 -9.62 -15.90 -8.03
N GLU A 96 -8.88 -15.96 -6.91
CA GLU A 96 -9.46 -16.24 -5.58
C GLU A 96 -10.44 -15.14 -5.15
N LEU A 97 -10.28 -13.89 -5.59
CA LEU A 97 -11.19 -12.80 -5.24
C LEU A 97 -12.52 -12.82 -6.02
N GLN A 98 -12.59 -13.51 -7.16
CA GLN A 98 -13.83 -13.56 -7.96
C GLN A 98 -14.94 -14.36 -7.28
N ALA A 99 -14.62 -15.52 -6.70
CA ALA A 99 -15.63 -16.39 -6.08
C ALA A 99 -16.27 -15.77 -4.81
N PRO A 100 -15.52 -15.22 -3.85
CA PRO A 100 -16.06 -14.54 -2.68
C PRO A 100 -16.84 -13.28 -3.05
N ALA A 101 -16.38 -12.50 -4.03
CA ALA A 101 -17.11 -11.34 -4.51
C ALA A 101 -18.49 -11.72 -5.08
N ARG A 102 -18.62 -12.92 -5.67
CA ARG A 102 -19.90 -13.46 -6.14
C ARG A 102 -20.75 -14.09 -5.03
N ALA A 103 -20.12 -14.68 -4.02
CA ALA A 103 -20.79 -15.38 -2.92
C ALA A 103 -21.16 -14.46 -1.75
N SER A 104 -20.59 -13.25 -1.66
CA SER A 104 -20.87 -12.30 -0.60
C SER A 104 -22.32 -11.84 -0.65
N THR A 105 -23.04 -12.00 0.45
CA THR A 105 -24.40 -11.47 0.63
C THR A 105 -24.42 -9.96 0.81
N HIS A 106 -23.26 -9.35 1.09
CA HIS A 106 -23.08 -7.91 1.14
C HIS A 106 -22.29 -7.47 -0.11
N PRO A 107 -22.89 -6.68 -1.00
CA PRO A 107 -22.17 -6.18 -2.17
C PRO A 107 -20.99 -5.31 -1.74
N LEU A 108 -19.90 -5.37 -2.50
CA LEU A 108 -18.79 -4.43 -2.31
C LEU A 108 -19.30 -3.01 -2.55
N ALA A 109 -18.98 -2.09 -1.64
CA ALA A 109 -19.26 -0.66 -1.80
C ALA A 109 -18.29 0.01 -2.79
N CYS A 110 -17.22 -0.69 -3.17
CA CYS A 110 -16.18 -0.19 -4.05
C CYS A 110 -16.63 -0.20 -5.51
N ALA A 111 -16.32 0.88 -6.23
CA ALA A 111 -16.45 0.98 -7.68
C ALA A 111 -15.20 1.68 -8.26
N ARG A 112 -14.99 1.55 -9.57
CA ARG A 112 -13.95 2.31 -10.28
C ARG A 112 -14.18 3.81 -10.04
N GLY A 113 -13.12 4.54 -9.71
CA GLY A 113 -13.17 5.97 -9.38
C GLY A 113 -13.37 6.26 -7.88
N CYS A 114 -13.65 5.25 -7.05
CA CYS A 114 -13.60 5.41 -5.60
C CYS A 114 -12.12 5.48 -5.13
N ALA A 115 -11.70 6.65 -4.68
CA ALA A 115 -10.29 6.96 -4.38
C ALA A 115 -9.94 7.01 -2.89
N MET A 116 -10.89 6.78 -1.97
CA MET A 116 -10.65 6.94 -0.53
C MET A 116 -9.55 6.00 -0.02
N CYS A 117 -9.52 4.74 -0.45
CA CYS A 117 -8.44 3.82 -0.09
C CYS A 117 -7.08 4.21 -0.67
N CYS A 118 -7.03 5.01 -1.75
CA CYS A 118 -5.79 5.55 -2.31
C CYS A 118 -5.16 6.66 -1.45
N HIS A 119 -5.80 7.03 -0.34
CA HIS A 119 -5.24 7.95 0.65
C HIS A 119 -4.71 7.21 1.88
N LEU A 120 -5.03 5.93 2.03
CA LEU A 120 -4.44 5.07 3.06
C LEU A 120 -2.97 4.77 2.73
N ARG A 121 -2.18 4.46 3.76
CA ARG A 121 -0.82 3.92 3.59
C ARG A 121 -0.87 2.40 3.58
N VAL A 122 -0.07 1.81 2.72
CA VAL A 122 -0.08 0.36 2.48
C VAL A 122 1.33 -0.20 2.55
N ALA A 123 1.43 -1.41 3.11
CA ALA A 123 2.66 -2.17 3.12
C ALA A 123 2.85 -2.93 1.80
N ALA A 124 4.09 -3.05 1.34
CA ALA A 124 4.48 -3.83 0.19
C ALA A 124 5.86 -4.47 0.41
N MET A 125 6.05 -5.69 -0.11
CA MET A 125 7.37 -6.32 -0.17
C MET A 125 8.22 -5.73 -1.31
N PRO A 126 9.56 -5.82 -1.23
CA PRO A 126 10.45 -5.30 -2.26
C PRO A 126 10.14 -5.78 -3.67
N VAL A 127 9.82 -7.07 -3.85
CA VAL A 127 9.46 -7.60 -5.18
C VAL A 127 8.23 -6.90 -5.75
N GLU A 128 7.27 -6.52 -4.91
CA GLU A 128 6.06 -5.80 -5.33
C GLU A 128 6.40 -4.39 -5.82
N VAL A 129 7.22 -3.67 -5.06
CA VAL A 129 7.70 -2.33 -5.42
C VAL A 129 8.51 -2.35 -6.72
N LEU A 130 9.44 -3.31 -6.86
CA LEU A 130 10.24 -3.47 -8.08
C LEU A 130 9.38 -3.84 -9.30
N GLY A 131 8.31 -4.62 -9.10
CA GLY A 131 7.32 -4.91 -10.13
C GLY A 131 6.58 -3.64 -10.59
N VAL A 132 6.27 -2.72 -9.69
CA VAL A 132 5.70 -1.41 -10.04
C VAL A 132 6.69 -0.55 -10.81
N VAL A 133 7.96 -0.51 -10.42
CA VAL A 133 9.01 0.21 -11.17
C VAL A 133 9.11 -0.31 -12.60
N GLN A 134 9.13 -1.64 -12.80
CA GLN A 134 9.13 -2.25 -14.12
C GLN A 134 7.88 -1.88 -14.93
N TYR A 135 6.71 -1.90 -14.30
CA TYR A 135 5.45 -1.52 -14.93
C TYR A 135 5.47 -0.06 -15.42
N LEU A 136 5.89 0.88 -14.56
CA LEU A 136 5.97 2.30 -14.91
C LEU A 136 6.94 2.54 -16.07
N ARG A 137 8.15 1.99 -16.00
CA ARG A 137 9.17 2.12 -17.05
C ARG A 137 8.76 1.48 -18.37
N GLY A 138 7.95 0.42 -18.33
CA GLY A 138 7.45 -0.25 -19.53
C GLY A 138 6.21 0.40 -20.15
N ARG A 139 5.56 1.35 -19.47
CA ARG A 139 4.27 1.90 -19.91
C ARG A 139 4.25 3.40 -20.17
N LEU A 140 5.01 4.16 -19.39
CA LEU A 140 5.08 5.62 -19.49
C LEU A 140 6.19 6.04 -20.46
N SER A 141 5.97 7.15 -21.16
CA SER A 141 7.05 7.86 -21.86
C SER A 141 8.07 8.42 -20.86
N PRO A 142 9.29 8.80 -21.31
CA PRO A 142 10.29 9.40 -20.42
C PRO A 142 9.78 10.62 -19.65
N ASP A 143 9.01 11.51 -20.27
CA ASP A 143 8.50 12.73 -19.65
C ASP A 143 7.38 12.43 -18.63
N GLU A 144 6.47 11.52 -18.96
CA GLU A 144 5.43 11.06 -18.03
C GLU A 144 6.05 10.33 -16.83
N LEU A 145 7.10 9.52 -17.06
CA LEU A 145 7.82 8.84 -16.00
C LEU A 145 8.53 9.86 -15.09
N ALA A 146 9.21 10.85 -15.65
CA ALA A 146 9.87 11.91 -14.88
C ALA A 146 8.86 12.67 -14.00
N THR A 147 7.73 13.08 -14.60
CA THR A 147 6.61 13.72 -13.87
C THR A 147 6.10 12.83 -12.73
N ARG A 148 5.95 11.53 -12.98
CA ARG A 148 5.49 10.58 -11.97
C ARG A 148 6.52 10.37 -10.86
N VAL A 149 7.80 10.34 -11.19
CA VAL A 149 8.91 10.23 -10.22
C VAL A 149 8.91 11.43 -9.28
N ASP A 150 8.76 12.65 -9.79
CA ASP A 150 8.73 13.85 -8.95
C ASP A 150 7.54 13.84 -7.98
N LEU A 151 6.36 13.42 -8.44
CA LEU A 151 5.18 13.25 -7.57
C LEU A 151 5.41 12.17 -6.50
N VAL A 152 6.08 11.07 -6.85
CA VAL A 152 6.43 10.01 -5.89
C VAL A 152 7.41 10.54 -4.84
N ARG A 153 8.43 11.32 -5.23
CA ARG A 153 9.39 11.92 -4.30
C ARG A 153 8.73 12.88 -3.32
N ASP A 154 7.94 13.85 -3.82
CA ASP A 154 7.19 14.78 -2.95
C ASP A 154 6.33 14.02 -1.93
N THR A 155 5.60 13.01 -2.41
CA THR A 155 4.74 12.21 -1.54
C THR A 155 5.56 11.44 -0.50
N ALA A 156 6.68 10.83 -0.91
CA ALA A 156 7.56 10.08 -0.01
C ALA A 156 8.20 10.98 1.05
N GLU A 157 8.61 12.20 0.72
CA GLU A 157 9.13 13.17 1.67
C GLU A 157 8.08 13.53 2.73
N ARG A 158 6.86 13.88 2.28
CA ARG A 158 5.74 14.20 3.16
C ARG A 158 5.40 13.04 4.09
N VAL A 159 5.38 11.80 3.57
CA VAL A 159 5.11 10.59 4.37
C VAL A 159 6.25 10.31 5.35
N SER A 160 7.50 10.46 4.93
CA SER A 160 8.67 10.18 5.78
C SER A 160 8.81 11.19 6.93
N ALA A 161 8.30 12.40 6.75
CA ALA A 161 8.26 13.43 7.79
C ALA A 161 7.19 13.18 8.88
N LEU A 162 6.22 12.28 8.63
CA LEU A 162 5.17 11.99 9.61
C LEU A 162 5.72 11.16 10.78
N PRO A 163 5.28 11.46 12.02
CA PRO A 163 5.43 10.53 13.13
C PRO A 163 4.80 9.17 12.79
N ARG A 164 5.40 8.06 13.25
CA ARG A 164 4.92 6.70 12.91
C ARG A 164 3.44 6.48 13.22
N GLY A 165 2.97 6.97 14.37
CA GLY A 165 1.55 6.87 14.77
C GLY A 165 0.59 7.70 13.91
N GLN A 166 1.09 8.59 13.05
CA GLN A 166 0.29 9.43 12.16
C GLN A 166 0.25 8.92 10.71
N LEU A 167 0.98 7.85 10.39
CA LEU A 167 0.94 7.24 9.05
C LEU A 167 -0.47 6.74 8.68
N LEU A 168 -1.26 6.35 9.68
CA LEU A 168 -2.64 5.88 9.50
C LEU A 168 -3.67 7.01 9.54
N SER A 169 -3.27 8.24 9.87
CA SER A 169 -4.19 9.37 10.09
C SER A 169 -3.96 10.53 9.12
N THR A 170 -3.47 10.23 7.93
CA THR A 170 -3.21 11.20 6.88
C THR A 170 -4.04 10.90 5.63
N ASN A 171 -4.45 11.95 4.92
CA ASN A 171 -5.05 11.87 3.60
C ASN A 171 -4.08 12.36 2.52
N ILE A 172 -2.79 12.06 2.65
CA ILE A 172 -1.85 12.28 1.56
C ILE A 172 -2.24 11.34 0.40
N PRO A 173 -2.61 11.83 -0.79
CA PRO A 173 -2.99 10.96 -1.90
C PRO A 173 -1.82 10.09 -2.35
N CYS A 174 -2.12 8.87 -2.79
CA CYS A 174 -1.15 8.01 -3.45
C CYS A 174 -0.71 8.66 -4.79
N PRO A 175 0.58 8.68 -5.13
CA PRO A 175 1.08 9.28 -6.36
C PRO A 175 0.68 8.48 -7.62
N MET A 176 0.02 7.33 -7.44
CA MET A 176 -0.51 6.50 -8.53
C MET A 176 -1.99 6.75 -8.82
N LEU A 177 -2.61 7.69 -8.12
CA LEU A 177 -4.00 8.08 -8.35
C LEU A 177 -4.06 8.99 -9.58
N ASP A 178 -4.85 8.59 -10.57
CA ASP A 178 -5.10 9.40 -11.77
C ASP A 178 -6.22 10.41 -11.52
N ALA A 179 -6.33 11.40 -12.42
CA ALA A 179 -7.28 12.50 -12.29
C ALA A 179 -8.76 12.05 -12.27
N ASP A 180 -9.09 10.90 -12.87
CA ASP A 180 -10.44 10.30 -12.85
C ASP A 180 -10.74 9.53 -11.54
N GLY A 181 -9.81 9.53 -10.58
CA GLY A 181 -9.91 8.77 -9.34
C GLY A 181 -9.59 7.29 -9.48
N ALA A 182 -9.18 6.82 -10.67
CA ALA A 182 -8.70 5.45 -10.85
C ALA A 182 -7.21 5.34 -10.50
N CYS A 183 -6.72 4.11 -10.34
CA CYS A 183 -5.30 3.89 -10.10
C CYS A 183 -4.57 3.66 -11.43
N GLY A 184 -3.59 4.49 -11.74
CA GLY A 184 -2.77 4.41 -12.94
C GLY A 184 -1.85 3.19 -13.00
N ILE A 185 -1.74 2.42 -11.91
CA ILE A 185 -1.03 1.14 -11.86
C ILE A 185 -1.96 -0.04 -11.53
N TYR A 186 -3.26 0.04 -11.83
CA TYR A 186 -4.23 -1.01 -11.50
C TYR A 186 -3.72 -2.45 -11.73
N PRO A 187 -3.08 -2.78 -12.89
CA PRO A 187 -2.56 -4.12 -13.14
C PRO A 187 -1.35 -4.52 -12.28
N ALA A 188 -0.57 -3.55 -11.80
CA ALA A 188 0.65 -3.76 -11.02
C ALA A 188 0.48 -3.50 -9.51
N ARG A 189 -0.73 -3.18 -9.06
CA ARG A 189 -1.05 -2.88 -7.65
C ARG A 189 -0.43 -3.89 -6.67
N PRO A 190 0.19 -3.43 -5.57
CA PRO A 190 0.59 -4.31 -4.47
C PRO A 190 -0.60 -5.16 -3.97
N LEU A 191 -0.33 -6.32 -3.38
CA LEU A 191 -1.34 -7.27 -2.93
C LEU A 191 -2.32 -6.62 -1.95
N ASN A 192 -1.81 -5.82 -1.02
CA ASN A 192 -2.66 -5.04 -0.10
C ASN A 192 -3.60 -4.10 -0.83
N CYS A 193 -3.13 -3.34 -1.83
CA CYS A 193 -4.00 -2.48 -2.65
C CYS A 193 -5.00 -3.26 -3.50
N ARG A 194 -4.63 -4.47 -3.94
CA ARG A 194 -5.43 -5.31 -4.84
C ARG A 194 -6.61 -5.96 -4.12
N ALA A 195 -6.42 -6.40 -2.89
CA ALA A 195 -7.45 -7.06 -2.09
C ALA A 195 -8.20 -6.12 -1.15
N TYR A 196 -7.72 -4.88 -0.95
CA TYR A 196 -8.44 -3.91 -0.14
C TYR A 196 -9.78 -3.56 -0.76
N HIS A 197 -10.81 -3.56 0.07
CA HIS A 197 -12.17 -3.23 -0.31
C HIS A 197 -12.92 -2.77 0.94
N SER A 198 -14.13 -2.25 0.75
CA SER A 198 -15.07 -2.04 1.84
C SER A 198 -16.46 -2.49 1.45
N LEU A 199 -17.24 -2.86 2.46
CA LEU A 199 -18.66 -3.21 2.39
C LEU A 199 -19.56 -1.99 2.67
N ASP A 200 -18.99 -0.85 3.06
CA ASP A 200 -19.74 0.35 3.47
C ASP A 200 -19.07 1.63 2.97
N ILE A 201 -19.75 2.34 2.06
CA ILE A 201 -19.25 3.60 1.49
C ILE A 201 -19.30 4.76 2.49
N GLU A 202 -20.29 4.79 3.39
CA GLU A 202 -20.44 5.87 4.37
C GLU A 202 -19.40 5.75 5.48
N ALA A 203 -19.07 4.52 5.89
CA ALA A 203 -17.92 4.27 6.76
C ALA A 203 -16.61 4.78 6.13
N CYS A 204 -16.39 4.51 4.84
CA CYS A 204 -15.24 5.04 4.11
C CYS A 204 -15.23 6.57 4.04
N ARG A 205 -16.38 7.21 3.74
CA ARG A 205 -16.50 8.68 3.71
C ARG A 205 -16.21 9.28 5.08
N ASN A 206 -16.70 8.66 6.14
CA ASN A 206 -16.46 9.11 7.50
C ASN A 206 -14.98 9.00 7.87
N ALA A 207 -14.33 7.86 7.59
CA ALA A 207 -12.90 7.67 7.85
C ALA A 207 -12.06 8.67 7.03
N PHE A 208 -12.41 8.89 5.77
CA PHE A 208 -11.74 9.86 4.91
C PHE A 208 -11.98 11.31 5.38
N GLY A 209 -13.18 11.67 5.81
CA GLY A 209 -13.48 13.01 6.35
C GLY A 209 -12.81 13.28 7.70
N ASN A 210 -12.48 12.22 8.45
CA ASN A 210 -11.95 12.29 9.80
C ASN A 210 -10.67 11.43 9.95
N PRO A 211 -9.58 11.73 9.23
CA PRO A 211 -8.41 10.85 9.19
C PRO A 211 -7.74 10.71 10.58
N GLY A 212 -7.90 11.69 11.48
CA GLY A 212 -7.45 11.59 12.88
C GLY A 212 -8.21 10.58 13.75
N ASN A 213 -9.38 10.11 13.31
CA ASN A 213 -10.20 9.16 14.05
C ASN A 213 -9.75 7.72 13.75
N LEU A 214 -8.78 7.21 14.51
CA LEU A 214 -8.27 5.85 14.35
C LEU A 214 -9.29 4.74 14.71
N SER A 215 -10.44 5.11 15.29
CA SER A 215 -11.56 4.20 15.53
C SER A 215 -12.53 4.12 14.36
N ALA A 216 -12.38 4.97 13.33
CA ALA A 216 -13.17 4.88 12.12
C ALA A 216 -12.88 3.55 11.40
N THR A 217 -13.94 2.82 11.06
CA THR A 217 -13.82 1.50 10.47
C THR A 217 -13.85 1.56 8.94
N HIS A 218 -13.24 0.56 8.32
CA HIS A 218 -13.45 0.23 6.93
C HIS A 218 -13.96 -1.21 6.91
N PRO A 219 -15.28 -1.46 7.02
CA PRO A 219 -15.81 -2.81 7.09
C PRO A 219 -15.37 -3.60 5.86
N GLN A 220 -14.72 -4.74 6.06
CA GLN A 220 -14.24 -5.61 4.97
C GLN A 220 -14.83 -7.01 5.13
N SER A 221 -14.94 -7.74 4.03
CA SER A 221 -15.22 -9.17 4.05
C SER A 221 -14.06 -9.90 4.74
N GLU A 222 -14.40 -10.68 5.76
CA GLU A 222 -13.44 -11.57 6.44
C GLU A 222 -12.84 -12.57 5.46
N TRP A 223 -13.64 -13.06 4.51
CA TRP A 223 -13.20 -14.03 3.51
C TRP A 223 -12.14 -13.44 2.57
N ILE A 224 -12.38 -12.24 2.03
CA ILE A 224 -11.41 -11.56 1.17
C ILE A 224 -10.14 -11.19 1.96
N SER A 225 -10.30 -10.70 3.20
CA SER A 225 -9.18 -10.40 4.10
C SER A 225 -8.33 -11.65 4.38
N ALA A 226 -8.98 -12.79 4.58
CA ALA A 226 -8.32 -14.08 4.80
C ALA A 226 -7.55 -14.55 3.54
N ILE A 227 -8.15 -14.43 2.36
CA ILE A 227 -7.47 -14.74 1.08
C ILE A 227 -6.24 -13.86 0.90
N ASN A 228 -6.35 -12.54 1.09
CA ASN A 228 -5.21 -11.63 1.00
C ASN A 228 -4.08 -12.02 1.95
N SER A 229 -4.42 -12.31 3.20
CA SER A 229 -3.46 -12.76 4.22
C SER A 229 -2.78 -14.06 3.82
N GLY A 230 -3.52 -15.01 3.24
CA GLY A 230 -2.98 -16.27 2.73
C GLY A 230 -2.05 -16.07 1.54
N ALA A 231 -2.45 -15.21 0.59
CA ALA A 231 -1.67 -14.93 -0.60
C ALA A 231 -0.34 -14.23 -0.28
N GLN A 232 -0.37 -13.23 0.61
CA GLN A 232 0.85 -12.57 1.11
C GLN A 232 1.78 -13.55 1.81
N GLU A 233 1.22 -14.41 2.68
CA GLU A 233 2.00 -15.43 3.38
C GLU A 233 2.64 -16.44 2.43
N GLY A 234 1.90 -16.90 1.41
CA GLY A 234 2.43 -17.80 0.38
C GLY A 234 3.57 -17.19 -0.41
N LEU A 235 3.41 -15.93 -0.86
CA LEU A 235 4.47 -15.21 -1.56
C LEU A 235 5.69 -14.99 -0.66
N ARG A 236 5.48 -14.52 0.57
CA ARG A 236 6.52 -14.31 1.57
C ARG A 236 7.32 -15.58 1.82
N GLN A 237 6.65 -16.71 1.97
CA GLN A 237 7.31 -18.00 2.15
C GLN A 237 8.14 -18.40 0.91
N GLY A 238 7.57 -18.30 -0.29
CA GLY A 238 8.31 -18.60 -1.53
C GLY A 238 9.53 -17.69 -1.75
N LEU A 239 9.41 -16.40 -1.41
CA LEU A 239 10.54 -15.46 -1.43
C LEU A 239 11.61 -15.80 -0.40
N ALA A 240 11.21 -16.19 0.81
CA ALA A 240 12.13 -16.56 1.88
C ALA A 240 12.95 -17.81 1.54
N THR A 241 12.38 -18.82 0.87
CA THR A 241 13.16 -20.01 0.42
C THR A 241 14.21 -19.67 -0.63
N MET A 242 14.01 -18.58 -1.38
CA MET A 242 15.00 -18.05 -2.32
C MET A 242 16.03 -17.12 -1.65
N GLY A 243 15.90 -16.84 -0.34
CA GLY A 243 16.72 -15.88 0.39
C GLY A 243 16.45 -14.42 0.00
N ARG A 244 15.25 -14.08 -0.47
CA ARG A 244 14.87 -12.70 -0.85
C ARG A 244 14.42 -11.90 0.36
N ASP A 245 14.62 -10.58 0.30
CA ASP A 245 14.06 -9.66 1.30
C ASP A 245 12.53 -9.68 1.24
N THR A 246 11.92 -9.98 2.38
CA THR A 246 10.46 -10.09 2.57
C THR A 246 9.93 -9.04 3.55
N THR A 247 10.75 -8.06 3.92
CA THR A 247 10.38 -6.97 4.80
C THR A 247 9.20 -6.20 4.22
N GLN A 248 8.27 -5.78 5.08
CA GLN A 248 7.16 -4.93 4.70
C GLN A 248 7.57 -3.46 4.81
N TYR A 249 7.50 -2.75 3.69
CA TYR A 249 7.80 -1.31 3.64
C TYR A 249 6.55 -0.53 3.29
N GLU A 250 6.48 0.72 3.76
CA GLU A 250 5.49 1.67 3.25
C GLU A 250 5.75 1.89 1.76
N PHE A 251 4.72 1.62 0.96
CA PHE A 251 4.83 1.50 -0.49
C PHE A 251 5.43 2.71 -1.18
N VAL A 252 5.02 3.93 -0.83
CA VAL A 252 5.43 5.14 -1.56
C VAL A 252 6.88 5.50 -1.26
N THR A 253 7.31 5.40 0.00
CA THR A 253 8.71 5.64 0.39
C THR A 253 9.67 4.60 -0.20
N ALA A 254 9.24 3.34 -0.29
CA ALA A 254 9.98 2.29 -0.98
C ALA A 254 10.05 2.52 -2.49
N LEU A 255 8.94 2.94 -3.10
CA LEU A 255 8.89 3.23 -4.53
C LEU A 255 9.80 4.40 -4.92
N ALA A 256 9.87 5.44 -4.09
CA ALA A 256 10.81 6.55 -4.29
C ALA A 256 12.26 6.07 -4.33
N GLU A 257 12.70 5.28 -3.33
CA GLU A 257 14.06 4.73 -3.31
C GLU A 257 14.32 3.81 -4.52
N ALA A 258 13.34 2.99 -4.91
CA ALA A 258 13.46 2.07 -6.04
C ALA A 258 13.56 2.75 -7.41
N LEU A 259 12.88 3.90 -7.58
CA LEU A 259 12.93 4.69 -8.82
C LEU A 259 14.26 5.42 -8.98
N ASP A 260 14.84 5.88 -7.87
CA ASP A 260 16.09 6.64 -7.83
C ASP A 260 17.34 5.76 -7.84
N ASP A 261 17.29 4.59 -7.18
CA ASP A 261 18.44 3.71 -7.05
C ASP A 261 18.25 2.39 -7.85
N PRO A 262 18.84 2.26 -9.05
CA PRO A 262 18.81 1.03 -9.82
C PRO A 262 19.53 -0.15 -9.12
N VAL A 263 20.33 0.09 -8.08
CA VAL A 263 20.97 -0.94 -7.26
C VAL A 263 19.94 -1.71 -6.42
N CYS A 264 18.73 -1.17 -6.16
CA CYS A 264 17.69 -1.87 -5.40
C CYS A 264 17.36 -3.25 -5.98
N ALA A 265 17.21 -3.35 -7.31
CA ALA A 265 16.95 -4.64 -7.98
C ALA A 265 18.10 -5.63 -7.74
N ARG A 266 19.35 -5.16 -7.85
CA ARG A 266 20.55 -5.99 -7.57
C ARG A 266 20.62 -6.43 -6.11
N ARG A 267 20.27 -5.57 -5.16
CA ARG A 267 20.19 -5.92 -3.72
C ARG A 267 19.18 -7.03 -3.48
N HIS A 268 18.00 -6.92 -4.11
CA HIS A 268 16.97 -7.95 -4.03
C HIS A 268 17.45 -9.29 -4.60
N ASP A 269 18.13 -9.26 -5.76
CA ASP A 269 18.73 -10.43 -6.39
C ASP A 269 19.91 -11.02 -5.61
N ALA A 270 20.52 -10.23 -4.73
CA ALA A 270 21.55 -10.68 -3.79
C ALA A 270 20.97 -11.12 -2.43
N GLY A 271 19.67 -10.98 -2.20
CA GLY A 271 19.04 -11.29 -0.90
C GLY A 271 19.39 -10.30 0.22
N GLN A 272 19.83 -9.10 -0.15
CA GLN A 272 20.19 -8.03 0.79
C GLN A 272 18.96 -7.16 1.11
N PRO A 273 18.98 -6.41 2.24
CA PRO A 273 17.97 -5.39 2.52
C PRO A 273 17.82 -4.42 1.34
N VAL A 274 16.65 -4.43 0.72
CA VAL A 274 16.45 -3.78 -0.59
C VAL A 274 16.33 -2.28 -0.45
N PHE A 275 15.70 -1.80 0.62
CA PHE A 275 15.55 -0.38 0.88
C PHE A 275 16.23 0.00 2.19
N ARG A 276 16.99 1.09 2.17
CA ARG A 276 17.76 1.58 3.33
C ARG A 276 17.04 2.73 4.03
N ASN A 277 16.30 3.53 3.27
CA ASN A 277 15.66 4.76 3.74
C ASN A 277 14.14 4.63 3.82
N ALA A 278 13.56 3.70 3.06
CA ALA A 278 12.12 3.45 3.09
C ALA A 278 11.61 3.10 4.50
N VAL A 279 10.40 3.57 4.79
CA VAL A 279 9.74 3.33 6.08
C VAL A 279 9.36 1.85 6.18
N ARG A 280 9.73 1.20 7.28
CA ARG A 280 9.30 -0.16 7.61
C ARG A 280 7.98 -0.13 8.38
N LEU A 281 7.09 -1.06 8.08
CA LEU A 281 5.79 -1.25 8.72
C LEU A 281 5.74 -2.55 9.51
#